data_AF-A0A073JS37-F1
#
_entry.id   AF-A0A073JS37-F1
#
_cell.length_a   1.000
_cell.length_b   1.000
_cell.length_c   1.000
_cell.angle_alpha   90.00
_cell.angle_beta   90.00
_cell.angle_gamma   90.00
#
_symmetry.space_group_name_H-M   'P 1'
#
loop_
_entity.id
_entity.type
_entity.pdbx_description
1 polymer ?
#
loop_
_entity_poly.entity_id
_entity_poly.type
_entity_poly.pdbx_seq_one_letter_code
_entity_poly.pdbx_strand_id
1 'polypeptide(L)' 'MFNNKPGILLSKEINRVNFKIQNLIQSNRLNFDIFEEHERAYMVITVCNFEGCYIKCIEFPSLDAAKTQAA' A
#
# COMPACT_ATOMS: atom_id res chain seq x y z
N MET A 1 4.36 -24.49 -27.64
CA MET A 1 5.03 -24.01 -26.41
C MET A 1 4.70 -22.54 -26.22
N PHE A 2 3.79 -22.22 -25.30
CA PHE A 2 3.50 -20.82 -24.97
C PHE A 2 4.68 -20.24 -24.19
N ASN A 3 5.39 -19.29 -24.80
CA ASN A 3 6.45 -18.54 -24.14
C ASN A 3 5.80 -17.55 -23.16
N ASN A 4 5.37 -18.04 -22.00
CA ASN A 4 4.80 -17.23 -20.89
C ASN A 4 5.84 -16.32 -20.20
N LYS A 5 6.97 -16.02 -20.87
CA LYS A 5 8.04 -15.17 -20.35
C LYS A 5 7.54 -13.80 -19.86
N PRO A 6 6.62 -13.10 -20.56
CA PRO A 6 6.12 -11.80 -20.09
C PRO A 6 5.30 -11.92 -18.81
N GLY A 7 4.43 -12.93 -18.71
CA GLY A 7 3.61 -13.17 -17.52
C GLY A 7 4.46 -13.55 -16.30
N ILE A 8 5.47 -14.39 -16.49
CA ILE A 8 6.41 -14.78 -15.43
C ILE A 8 7.22 -13.57 -14.93
N LEU A 9 7.66 -12.70 -15.84
CA LEU A 9 8.37 -11.46 -15.48
C LEU A 9 7.47 -10.51 -14.70
N LEU A 10 6.22 -10.34 -15.14
CA LEU A 10 5.24 -9.52 -14.44
C LEU A 10 4.97 -10.03 -13.01
N SER A 11 4.73 -11.34 -12.84
CA SER A 11 4.52 -11.93 -11.52
C SER A 11 5.73 -11.74 -10.58
N LYS A 12 6.95 -11.83 -11.11
CA LYS A 12 8.17 -11.59 -10.33
C LYS A 12 8.24 -10.14 -9.85
N GLU A 13 7.89 -9.19 -10.69
CA GLU A 13 7.96 -7.78 -10.33
C GLU A 13 6.84 -7.37 -9.35
N ILE A 14 5.64 -7.95 -9.48
CA ILE A 14 4.57 -7.82 -8.49
C ILE A 14 5.05 -8.33 -7.12
N ASN A 15 5.62 -9.54 -7.06
CA ASN A 15 6.14 -10.09 -5.81
C ASN A 15 7.25 -9.24 -5.19
N ARG A 16 8.13 -8.68 -6.03
CA ARG A 16 9.21 -7.79 -5.57
C ARG A 16 8.66 -6.51 -4.95
N VAL A 17 7.63 -5.92 -5.56
CA VAL A 17 6.96 -4.71 -5.04
C VAL A 17 6.26 -5.03 -3.72
N ASN A 18 5.49 -6.12 -3.64
CA ASN A 18 4.80 -6.53 -2.41
C ASN A 18 5.79 -6.79 -1.26
N PHE A 19 6.93 -7.43 -1.53
CA PHE A 19 7.96 -7.64 -0.52
C PHE A 19 8.57 -6.32 0.00
N LYS A 20 8.73 -5.32 -0.87
CA LYS A 20 9.18 -3.98 -0.43
C LYS A 20 8.14 -3.29 0.44
N ILE A 21 6.87 -3.37 0.08
CA ILE A 21 5.76 -2.81 0.88
C ILE A 21 5.76 -3.46 2.27
N GLN A 22 5.79 -4.80 2.33
CA GLN A 22 5.83 -5.55 3.59
C GLN A 22 7.05 -5.18 4.45
N ASN A 23 8.24 -5.02 3.86
CA ASN A 23 9.41 -4.55 4.60
C ASN A 23 9.26 -3.12 5.13
N LEU A 24 8.61 -2.22 4.37
CA LEU A 24 8.37 -0.84 4.81
C LEU A 24 7.37 -0.79 5.97
N ILE A 25 6.35 -1.65 5.93
CA ILE A 25 5.39 -1.84 7.04
C ILE A 25 6.11 -2.44 8.25
N GLN A 26 6.83 -3.55 8.10
CA GLN A 26 7.54 -4.24 9.20
C GLN A 26 8.64 -3.39 9.83
N SER A 27 9.29 -2.53 9.05
CA SER A 27 10.30 -1.59 9.57
C SER A 27 9.71 -0.34 10.21
N ASN A 28 8.38 -0.23 10.33
CA ASN A 28 7.66 0.94 10.85
C ASN A 28 8.03 2.23 10.09
N ARG A 29 8.46 2.10 8.82
CA ARG A 29 8.80 3.21 7.92
C ARG A 29 7.61 3.68 7.09
N LEU A 30 6.51 2.93 7.14
CA LEU A 30 5.25 3.24 6.52
C LEU A 30 4.17 3.14 7.60
N ASN A 31 3.94 4.26 8.28
CA ASN A 31 2.85 4.37 9.22
C ASN A 31 1.61 4.71 8.40
N PHE A 32 0.64 3.79 8.37
CA PHE A 32 -0.67 4.09 7.82
C PHE A 32 -1.74 3.89 8.88
N ASP A 33 -2.63 4.86 8.98
CA ASP A 33 -3.80 4.78 9.85
C ASP A 33 -5.06 4.71 8.99
N ILE A 34 -6.00 3.87 9.39
CA ILE A 34 -7.31 3.76 8.76
C ILE A 34 -8.37 4.18 9.76
N PHE A 35 -9.19 5.15 9.40
CA PHE A 35 -10.34 5.56 10.19
C PHE A 35 -11.57 5.76 9.31
N GLU A 36 -12.73 5.75 9.94
CA GLU A 36 -14.03 5.90 9.28
C GLU A 36 -14.70 7.19 9.75
N GLU A 37 -15.20 7.98 8.81
CA GLU A 37 -15.93 9.20 9.08
C GLU A 37 -17.03 9.38 8.03
N HIS A 38 -18.27 9.58 8.47
CA HIS A 38 -19.42 9.90 7.60
C HIS A 38 -19.62 8.87 6.46
N GLU A 39 -19.66 7.58 6.81
CA GLU A 39 -19.83 6.44 5.87
C GLU A 39 -18.70 6.28 4.84
N ARG A 40 -17.58 6.98 5.02
CA ARG A 40 -16.38 6.90 4.19
C ARG A 40 -15.20 6.44 5.02
N ALA A 41 -14.30 5.71 4.39
CA ALA A 41 -13.06 5.28 5.03
C ALA A 41 -11.88 6.05 4.47
N TYR A 42 -10.96 6.41 5.35
CA TYR A 42 -9.77 7.18 5.02
C TYR A 42 -8.55 6.37 5.40
N MET A 43 -7.60 6.25 4.48
CA MET A 43 -6.28 5.74 4.75
C MET A 43 -5.29 6.89 4.69
N VAL A 44 -4.67 7.19 5.82
CA VAL A 44 -3.61 8.20 5.92
C VAL A 44 -2.28 7.47 5.89
N ILE A 45 -1.49 7.70 4.84
CA ILE A 45 -0.13 7.19 4.71
C ILE A 45 0.82 8.32 5.09
N THR A 46 1.66 8.07 6.09
CA THR A 46 2.71 8.98 6.50
C THR A 46 4.07 8.36 6.24
N VAL A 47 4.90 9.06 5.45
CA VAL A 47 6.29 8.70 5.17
C VAL A 47 7.17 9.85 5.58
N CYS A 48 7.95 9.66 6.65
CA CYS A 48 8.90 10.66 7.14
C CYS A 48 10.33 10.30 6.73
N ASN A 49 11.08 11.31 6.29
CA ASN A 49 12.52 11.24 6.05
C ASN A 49 13.22 12.43 6.73
N PHE A 50 14.53 12.60 6.48
CA PHE A 50 15.33 13.67 7.08
C PHE A 50 14.96 15.09 6.57
N GLU A 51 14.19 15.19 5.49
CA GLU A 51 13.76 16.46 4.87
C GLU A 51 12.34 16.85 5.26
N GLY A 52 11.58 15.96 5.90
CA GLY A 52 10.23 16.20 6.36
C GLY A 52 9.33 14.97 6.29
N CYS A 53 8.04 15.18 6.51
CA CYS A 53 7.03 14.13 6.42
C CYS A 53 6.10 14.39 5.24
N TYR A 54 5.98 13.41 4.36
CA TYR A 54 4.96 13.35 3.34
C TYR A 54 3.73 12.63 3.90
N ILE A 55 2.58 13.30 3.84
CA ILE A 55 1.30 12.76 4.27
C ILE A 55 0.38 12.67 3.05
N LYS A 56 -0.19 11.49 2.82
CA LYS A 56 -1.19 11.26 1.77
C LYS A 56 -2.45 10.67 2.37
N CYS A 57 -3.57 11.35 2.18
CA CYS A 57 -4.89 10.81 2.51
C CYS A 57 -5.53 10.21 1.26
N ILE A 58 -6.04 8.99 1.37
CA ILE A 58 -6.77 8.31 0.32
C ILE A 58 -8.16 7.99 0.85
N GLU A 59 -9.19 8.45 0.14
CA GLU A 59 -10.58 8.19 0.47
C GLU A 59 -11.06 6.90 -0.21
N PHE A 60 -11.85 6.13 0.53
CA PHE A 60 -12.49 4.91 0.09
C PHE A 60 -13.99 4.94 0.40
N PRO A 61 -14.81 4.28 -0.44
CA PRO A 61 -16.26 4.20 -0.23
C PRO A 61 -16.66 3.31 0.95
N SER A 62 -15.74 2.50 1.50
CA SER A 62 -16.00 1.66 2.67
C SER A 62 -14.71 1.24 3.38
N LEU A 63 -14.84 0.85 4.65
CA LEU A 63 -13.72 0.37 5.46
C LEU A 63 -13.09 -0.92 4.89
N ASP A 64 -13.90 -1.81 4.32
CA ASP A 64 -13.40 -3.03 3.67
C ASP A 64 -12.58 -2.73 2.42
N ALA A 65 -12.98 -1.73 1.62
CA ALA A 65 -12.19 -1.28 0.48
C ALA A 65 -10.84 -0.69 0.91
N ALA A 66 -10.83 0.11 1.99
CA ALA A 66 -9.61 0.66 2.56
C ALA A 66 -8.67 -0.44 3.08
N LYS A 67 -9.20 -1.42 3.83
CA LYS A 67 -8.44 -2.57 4.36
C LYS A 67 -7.88 -3.46 3.26
N THR A 68 -8.63 -3.71 2.19
CA THR A 68 -8.18 -4.50 1.03
C THR A 68 -7.01 -3.83 0.31
N GLN A 69 -6.98 -2.50 0.26
CA GLN A 69 -5.89 -1.75 -0.34
C GLN A 69 -4.64 -1.66 0.56
N ALA A 70 -4.83 -1.84 1.88
CA ALA A 70 -3.77 -1.79 2.89
C ALA A 70 -3.11 -3.15 3.17
N ALA A 71 -3.78 -4.28 2.85
CA ALA A 71 -3.28 -5.65 3.00
C ALA A 71 -2.40 -6.08 1.82
#